data_AF-A0A969S9N6-F1
#
_entry.id   AF-A0A969S9N6-F1
#
_cell.length_a   1.000
_cell.length_b   1.000
_cell.length_c   1.000
_cell.angle_alpha   90.00
_cell.angle_beta   90.00
_cell.angle_gamma   90.00
#
_symmetry.space_group_name_H-M   'P 1'
#
loop_
_entity.id
_entity.type
_entity.pdbx_description
1 polymer ?
#
loop_
_entity_poly.entity_id
_entity_poly.type
_entity_poly.pdbx_seq_one_letter_code
_entity_poly.pdbx_strand_id
1 'polypeptide(L)'
;MTSTPIRWVVWLLAMAALAVVLALAGRYGFGYAVLVVPPWRVEVSMLTFCLLLIAVIAVSYMLIRFSMAVYALPRQRHALKLARHKERAVADLHASLKALFSGRFDDAEKLARHAMSIETKTTANAQNVDKETENIRNIAAALAAWAAHEGGNLPAALPYLEKITDNNAAKMRDASKAYMLLAENRAVEALPLLQTLAANDVSNIGVLKMKLEAEIKCGCLA
;
A
#
# COMPACT_ATOMS: atom_id res chain seq x y z
N MET A 1 -11.05 -14.91 -12.41
CA MET A 1 -12.44 -14.68 -12.84
C MET A 1 -13.22 -15.97 -12.61
N THR A 2 -13.73 -16.21 -11.40
CA THR A 2 -14.54 -17.41 -11.09
C THR A 2 -16.00 -16.99 -11.04
N SER A 3 -16.76 -17.52 -11.98
CA SER A 3 -18.17 -17.26 -12.26
C SER A 3 -19.08 -17.60 -11.08
N THR A 4 -19.53 -16.57 -10.36
CA THR A 4 -20.65 -16.64 -9.41
C THR A 4 -22.06 -16.37 -10.00
N PRO A 5 -22.31 -16.14 -11.32
CA PRO A 5 -23.66 -15.82 -11.78
C PRO A 5 -24.60 -17.03 -11.69
N ILE A 6 -24.07 -18.25 -11.83
CA ILE A 6 -24.87 -19.48 -11.81
C ILE A 6 -25.57 -19.71 -10.47
N ARG A 7 -24.90 -19.47 -9.34
CA ARG A 7 -25.53 -19.65 -8.02
C ARG A 7 -26.64 -18.62 -7.77
N TRP A 8 -26.47 -17.41 -8.28
CA TRP A 8 -27.47 -16.34 -8.18
C TRP A 8 -28.68 -16.61 -9.07
N VAL A 9 -28.46 -17.04 -10.32
CA VAL A 9 -29.52 -17.44 -11.26
C VAL A 9 -30.30 -18.65 -10.72
N VAL A 10 -29.61 -19.65 -10.16
CA VAL A 10 -30.28 -20.83 -9.55
C VAL A 10 -31.14 -20.43 -8.36
N TRP A 11 -30.68 -19.52 -7.52
CA TRP A 11 -31.46 -19.06 -6.36
C TRP A 11 -32.67 -18.22 -6.77
N LEU A 12 -32.51 -17.36 -7.79
CA LEU A 12 -33.59 -16.57 -8.37
C LEU A 12 -34.64 -17.48 -9.02
N LEU A 13 -34.20 -18.51 -9.76
CA LEU A 13 -35.07 -19.52 -10.36
C LEU A 13 -35.81 -20.34 -9.29
N ALA A 14 -35.13 -20.73 -8.20
CA ALA A 14 -35.74 -21.45 -7.09
C ALA A 14 -36.82 -20.62 -6.38
N MET A 15 -36.57 -19.32 -6.14
CA MET A 15 -37.59 -18.42 -5.58
C MET A 15 -38.77 -18.20 -6.53
N ALA A 16 -38.51 -18.06 -7.84
CA ALA A 16 -39.57 -17.91 -8.84
C ALA A 16 -40.44 -19.17 -8.91
N ALA A 17 -39.83 -20.36 -8.91
CA ALA A 17 -40.55 -21.63 -8.88
C ALA A 17 -41.39 -21.78 -7.61
N LEU A 18 -40.84 -21.40 -6.45
CA LEU A 18 -41.55 -21.44 -5.17
C LEU A 18 -42.73 -20.46 -5.15
N ALA A 19 -42.58 -19.27 -5.73
CA ALA A 19 -43.66 -18.30 -5.90
C ALA A 19 -44.78 -18.83 -6.81
N VAL A 20 -44.44 -19.51 -7.92
CA VAL A 20 -45.42 -20.14 -8.82
C VAL A 20 -46.16 -21.28 -8.11
N VAL A 21 -45.46 -22.10 -7.33
CA VAL A 21 -46.08 -23.20 -6.54
C VAL A 21 -47.06 -22.63 -5.50
N LEU A 22 -46.68 -21.56 -4.80
CA LEU A 22 -47.57 -20.87 -3.85
C LEU A 22 -48.79 -20.24 -4.54
N ALA A 23 -48.59 -19.63 -5.72
CA ALA A 23 -49.67 -19.04 -6.51
C ALA A 23 -50.63 -20.11 -7.05
N LEU A 24 -50.11 -21.27 -7.48
CA LEU A 24 -50.95 -22.40 -7.92
C LEU A 24 -51.67 -23.05 -6.74
N ALA A 25 -51.02 -23.21 -5.59
CA ALA A 25 -51.66 -23.71 -4.37
C ALA A 25 -52.84 -22.82 -3.93
N GLY A 26 -52.73 -21.49 -4.14
CA GLY A 26 -53.83 -20.55 -3.91
C GLY A 26 -54.93 -20.58 -4.98
N ARG A 27 -54.67 -21.11 -6.18
CA ARG A 27 -55.61 -21.12 -7.30
C ARG A 27 -56.65 -22.26 -7.22
N TYR A 28 -56.41 -23.30 -6.42
CA TYR A 28 -57.33 -24.45 -6.27
C TYR A 28 -58.44 -24.25 -5.23
N GLY A 29 -58.70 -23.02 -4.79
CA GLY A 29 -59.86 -22.67 -3.96
C GLY A 29 -60.64 -21.52 -4.59
N PHE A 30 -61.86 -21.79 -5.05
CA PHE A 30 -62.77 -20.76 -5.54
C PHE A 30 -62.99 -19.70 -4.46
N GLY A 31 -62.40 -18.52 -4.64
CA GLY A 31 -62.78 -17.26 -3.98
C GLY A 31 -62.56 -17.13 -2.46
N TYR A 32 -62.15 -18.17 -1.73
CA TYR A 32 -61.89 -18.11 -0.28
C TYR A 32 -60.80 -19.13 0.14
N ALA A 33 -59.73 -18.65 0.77
CA ALA A 33 -58.76 -19.52 1.44
C ALA A 33 -59.17 -19.64 2.92
N VAL A 34 -59.89 -20.71 3.25
CA VAL A 34 -60.20 -21.05 4.64
C VAL A 34 -59.09 -21.96 5.16
N LEU A 35 -58.21 -21.42 6.00
CA LEU A 35 -57.24 -22.23 6.74
C LEU A 35 -57.98 -22.78 7.98
N VAL A 36 -58.43 -24.04 7.92
CA VAL A 36 -59.08 -24.71 9.07
C VAL A 36 -58.02 -25.47 9.85
N VAL A 37 -57.54 -24.87 10.94
CA VAL A 37 -56.92 -25.60 12.06
C VAL A 37 -57.96 -25.58 13.19
N PRO A 38 -58.55 -26.71 13.60
CA PRO A 38 -59.52 -26.66 14.71
C PRO A 38 -58.74 -26.32 15.98
N PRO A 39 -58.93 -25.16 16.68
CA PRO A 39 -60.11 -24.28 16.82
C PRO A 39 -59.99 -22.81 16.30
N TRP A 40 -59.09 -22.46 15.38
CA TRP A 40 -58.94 -21.10 14.81
C TRP A 40 -59.33 -21.08 13.32
N ARG A 41 -60.48 -20.48 12.96
CA ARG A 41 -60.85 -20.18 11.56
C ARG A 41 -60.26 -18.84 11.15
N VAL A 42 -59.35 -18.84 10.18
CA VAL A 42 -58.84 -17.59 9.58
C VAL A 42 -59.30 -17.52 8.14
N GLU A 43 -60.24 -16.62 7.86
CA GLU A 43 -60.73 -16.31 6.52
C GLU A 43 -59.80 -15.28 5.87
N VAL A 44 -58.95 -15.72 4.96
CA VAL A 44 -57.94 -14.86 4.35
C VAL A 44 -58.55 -14.27 3.06
N SER A 45 -58.96 -13.00 3.13
CA SER A 45 -59.52 -12.26 2.00
C SER A 45 -58.45 -12.04 0.92
N MET A 46 -58.85 -11.88 -0.35
CA MET A 46 -57.93 -11.68 -1.50
C MET A 46 -56.91 -10.54 -1.26
N LEU A 47 -57.32 -9.54 -0.48
CA LEU A 47 -56.46 -8.43 -0.03
C LEU A 47 -55.28 -8.91 0.83
N THR A 48 -55.49 -9.87 1.73
CA THR A 48 -54.45 -10.44 2.59
C THR A 48 -53.47 -11.30 1.80
N PHE A 49 -53.94 -12.01 0.77
CA PHE A 49 -53.06 -12.71 -0.17
C PHE A 49 -52.17 -11.71 -0.94
N CYS A 50 -52.75 -10.61 -1.44
CA CYS A 50 -52.01 -9.55 -2.12
C CYS A 50 -50.97 -8.90 -1.18
N LEU A 51 -51.35 -8.61 0.07
CA LEU A 51 -50.44 -8.10 1.11
C LEU A 51 -49.29 -9.05 1.40
N LEU A 52 -49.56 -10.36 1.51
CA LEU A 52 -48.53 -11.37 1.76
C LEU A 52 -47.56 -11.47 0.57
N LEU A 53 -48.07 -11.42 -0.65
CA LEU A 53 -47.26 -11.41 -1.87
C LEU A 53 -46.36 -10.17 -1.93
N ILE A 54 -46.89 -8.98 -1.62
CA ILE A 54 -46.12 -7.74 -1.53
C ILE A 54 -45.05 -7.84 -0.43
N ALA A 55 -45.40 -8.39 0.74
CA ALA A 55 -44.46 -8.56 1.86
C ALA A 55 -43.29 -9.48 1.49
N VAL A 56 -43.55 -10.61 0.82
CA VAL A 56 -42.50 -11.53 0.35
C VAL A 56 -41.57 -10.84 -0.66
N ILE A 57 -42.12 -10.07 -1.60
CA ILE A 57 -41.32 -9.29 -2.56
C ILE A 57 -40.48 -8.22 -1.83
N ALA A 58 -41.06 -7.51 -0.87
CA ALA A 58 -40.35 -6.49 -0.10
C ALA A 58 -39.20 -7.09 0.74
N VAL A 59 -39.44 -8.21 1.44
CA VAL A 59 -38.44 -8.91 2.26
C VAL A 59 -37.30 -9.44 1.40
N SER A 60 -37.61 -10.08 0.27
CA SER A 60 -36.59 -10.57 -0.67
C SER A 60 -35.75 -9.43 -1.26
N TYR A 61 -36.37 -8.31 -1.65
CA TYR A 61 -35.66 -7.11 -2.10
C TYR A 61 -34.75 -6.53 -1.01
N MET A 62 -35.22 -6.47 0.24
CA MET A 62 -34.44 -6.03 1.40
C MET A 62 -33.25 -6.94 1.66
N LEU A 63 -33.42 -8.26 1.62
CA LEU A 63 -32.31 -9.22 1.78
C LEU A 63 -31.24 -9.05 0.70
N ILE A 64 -31.64 -8.83 -0.54
CA ILE A 64 -30.73 -8.58 -1.67
C ILE A 64 -29.98 -7.26 -1.46
N ARG A 65 -30.69 -6.18 -1.10
CA ARG A 65 -30.10 -4.86 -0.85
C ARG A 65 -29.15 -4.87 0.34
N PHE A 66 -29.49 -5.57 1.43
CA PHE A 66 -28.62 -5.76 2.58
C PHE A 66 -27.39 -6.57 2.21
N SER A 67 -27.55 -7.66 1.45
CA SER A 67 -26.42 -8.45 0.98
C SER A 67 -25.49 -7.59 0.13
N MET A 68 -26.03 -6.80 -0.80
CA MET A 68 -25.22 -5.86 -1.57
C MET A 68 -24.58 -4.78 -0.71
N ALA A 69 -25.28 -4.16 0.25
CA ALA A 69 -24.72 -3.14 1.13
C ALA A 69 -23.60 -3.70 2.04
N VAL A 70 -23.77 -4.93 2.53
CA VAL A 70 -22.79 -5.63 3.37
C VAL A 70 -21.57 -6.08 2.53
N TYR A 71 -21.76 -6.46 1.27
CA TYR A 71 -20.66 -6.85 0.36
C TYR A 71 -20.03 -5.68 -0.43
N ALA A 72 -20.70 -4.53 -0.54
CA ALA A 72 -20.20 -3.36 -1.27
C ALA A 72 -19.18 -2.52 -0.47
N LEU A 73 -19.01 -2.77 0.83
CA LEU A 73 -18.08 -1.97 1.65
C LEU A 73 -16.61 -2.42 1.66
N PRO A 74 -16.22 -3.72 1.60
CA PRO A 74 -14.81 -4.07 1.83
C PRO A 74 -14.01 -4.45 0.56
N ARG A 75 -14.62 -4.62 -0.62
CA ARG A 75 -13.94 -5.32 -1.73
C ARG A 75 -13.28 -4.46 -2.81
N GLN A 76 -13.49 -3.13 -2.80
CA GLN A 76 -12.76 -2.19 -3.69
C GLN A 76 -11.55 -1.51 -3.02
N ARG A 77 -11.13 -1.96 -1.83
CA ARG A 77 -9.97 -1.35 -1.14
C ARG A 77 -8.63 -2.04 -1.41
N HIS A 78 -8.54 -3.10 -2.20
CA HIS A 78 -7.25 -3.77 -2.41
C HIS A 78 -6.43 -3.17 -3.56
N ALA A 79 -7.05 -2.71 -4.64
CA ALA A 79 -6.32 -2.05 -5.74
C ALA A 79 -5.92 -0.59 -5.44
N LEU A 80 -6.70 0.13 -4.62
CA LEU A 80 -6.41 1.53 -4.21
C LEU A 80 -5.48 1.66 -3.00
N LYS A 81 -5.15 0.56 -2.30
CA LYS A 81 -4.22 0.61 -1.16
C LYS A 81 -2.78 0.85 -1.63
N LEU A 82 -2.34 0.17 -2.68
CA LEU A 82 -0.97 0.31 -3.21
C LEU A 82 -0.65 1.75 -3.63
N ALA A 83 -1.56 2.41 -4.37
CA ALA A 83 -1.38 3.81 -4.77
C ALA A 83 -1.27 4.76 -3.56
N ARG A 84 -2.13 4.58 -2.56
CA ARG A 84 -2.12 5.42 -1.34
C ARG A 84 -0.88 5.19 -0.47
N HIS A 85 -0.31 3.99 -0.47
CA HIS A 85 0.93 3.72 0.26
C HIS A 85 2.13 4.42 -0.38
N LYS A 86 2.21 4.44 -1.72
CA LYS A 86 3.23 5.19 -2.45
C LYS A 86 3.12 6.69 -2.21
N GLU A 87 1.93 7.26 -2.32
CA GLU A 87 1.70 8.69 -2.03
C GLU A 87 2.13 9.07 -0.61
N ARG A 88 1.86 8.22 0.37
CA ARG A 88 2.30 8.42 1.76
C ARG A 88 3.82 8.33 1.91
N ALA A 89 4.47 7.36 1.27
CA ALA A 89 5.92 7.24 1.31
C ALA A 89 6.60 8.49 0.70
N VAL A 90 6.07 9.00 -0.42
CA VAL A 90 6.56 10.25 -1.03
C VAL A 90 6.31 11.46 -0.15
N ALA A 91 5.12 11.55 0.48
CA ALA A 91 4.81 12.63 1.41
C ALA A 91 5.75 12.63 2.62
N ASP A 92 6.01 11.46 3.21
CA ASP A 92 6.94 11.29 4.32
C ASP A 92 8.38 11.60 3.90
N LEU A 93 8.79 11.23 2.68
CA LEU A 93 10.08 11.60 2.13
C LEU A 93 10.23 13.12 2.02
N HIS A 94 9.25 13.82 1.44
CA HIS A 94 9.30 15.29 1.38
C HIS A 94 9.27 15.93 2.78
N ALA A 95 8.50 15.38 3.71
CA ALA A 95 8.47 15.86 5.09
C ALA A 95 9.83 15.67 5.79
N SER A 96 10.50 14.54 5.57
CA SER A 96 11.84 14.27 6.09
C SER A 96 12.88 15.21 5.50
N LEU A 97 12.80 15.52 4.20
CA LEU A 97 13.69 16.47 3.54
C LEU A 97 13.51 17.89 4.10
N LYS A 98 12.26 18.31 4.31
CA LYS A 98 11.94 19.57 4.96
C LYS A 98 12.46 19.62 6.40
N ALA A 99 12.37 18.51 7.14
CA ALA A 99 12.91 18.39 8.48
C ALA A 99 14.44 18.52 8.50
N LEU A 100 15.13 17.85 7.57
CA LEU A 100 16.59 17.91 7.41
C LEU A 100 17.07 19.35 7.20
N PHE A 101 16.49 20.06 6.22
CA PHE A 101 16.85 21.46 5.95
C PHE A 101 16.42 22.43 7.04
N SER A 102 15.46 22.05 7.89
CA SER A 102 15.09 22.83 9.07
C SER A 102 15.99 22.57 10.29
N GLY A 103 17.00 21.71 10.19
CA GLY A 103 17.91 21.34 11.28
C GLY A 103 17.32 20.36 12.30
N ARG A 104 16.15 19.76 12.01
CA ARG A 104 15.50 18.76 12.88
C ARG A 104 15.91 17.36 12.44
N PHE A 105 17.13 16.97 12.78
CA PHE A 105 17.75 15.71 12.33
C PHE A 105 17.03 14.47 12.84
N ASP A 106 16.61 14.45 14.11
CA ASP A 106 15.86 13.32 14.69
C ASP A 106 14.53 13.06 13.98
N ASP A 107 13.79 14.12 13.65
CA ASP A 107 12.51 14.02 12.95
C ASP A 107 12.73 13.61 11.49
N ALA A 108 13.76 14.16 10.85
CA ALA A 108 14.13 13.78 9.49
C ALA A 108 14.47 12.29 9.40
N GLU A 109 15.26 11.77 10.32
CA GLU A 109 15.65 10.36 10.36
C GLU A 109 14.42 9.45 10.59
N LYS A 110 13.54 9.82 11.53
CA LYS A 110 12.30 9.06 11.81
C LYS A 110 11.37 9.02 10.61
N LEU A 111 11.14 10.16 9.96
CA LEU A 111 10.26 10.26 8.79
C LEU A 111 10.85 9.49 7.59
N ALA A 112 12.15 9.59 7.35
CA ALA A 112 12.84 8.84 6.30
C ALA A 112 12.78 7.31 6.57
N ARG A 113 12.96 6.88 7.82
CA ARG A 113 12.74 5.48 8.22
C ARG A 113 11.31 5.02 8.02
N HIS A 114 10.33 5.87 8.30
CA HIS A 114 8.93 5.54 8.09
C HIS A 114 8.65 5.31 6.59
N ALA A 115 9.12 6.20 5.71
CA ALA A 115 9.02 6.04 4.25
C ALA A 115 9.62 4.71 3.77
N MET A 116 10.83 4.37 4.23
CA MET A 116 11.45 3.06 3.92
C MET A 116 10.61 1.86 4.39
N SER A 117 10.00 1.95 5.57
CA SER A 117 9.20 0.87 6.14
C SER A 117 7.87 0.63 5.40
N ILE A 118 7.27 1.69 4.85
CA ILE A 118 6.05 1.59 4.04
C ILE A 118 6.35 0.83 2.75
N GLU A 119 7.47 1.15 2.11
CA GLU A 119 7.83 0.56 0.83
C GLU A 119 8.31 -0.88 0.98
N THR A 120 9.09 -1.21 2.01
CA THR A 120 9.50 -2.60 2.27
C THR A 120 8.30 -3.54 2.45
N LYS A 121 7.25 -3.10 3.16
CA LYS A 121 5.98 -3.84 3.27
C LYS A 121 5.23 -3.95 1.95
N THR A 122 5.34 -2.94 1.10
CA THR A 122 4.70 -2.92 -0.22
C THR A 122 5.40 -3.87 -1.18
N THR A 123 6.75 -3.87 -1.20
CA THR A 123 7.52 -4.77 -2.06
C THR A 123 7.53 -6.21 -1.58
N ALA A 124 7.46 -6.46 -0.27
CA ALA A 124 7.37 -7.82 0.27
C ALA A 124 6.09 -8.56 -0.17
N ASN A 125 5.01 -7.82 -0.45
CA ASN A 125 3.74 -8.38 -0.92
C ASN A 125 3.58 -8.34 -2.45
N ALA A 126 4.46 -7.65 -3.16
CA ALA A 126 4.39 -7.49 -4.61
C ALA A 126 5.39 -8.43 -5.30
N GLN A 127 4.89 -9.34 -6.14
CA GLN A 127 5.74 -10.24 -6.93
C GLN A 127 6.61 -9.47 -7.94
N ASN A 128 6.17 -8.29 -8.38
CA ASN A 128 6.90 -7.38 -9.25
C ASN A 128 7.09 -6.06 -8.52
N VAL A 129 8.34 -5.73 -8.17
CA VAL A 129 8.68 -4.44 -7.58
C VAL A 129 8.89 -3.43 -8.71
N ASP A 130 8.07 -2.39 -8.73
CA ASP A 130 8.28 -1.27 -9.64
C ASP A 130 9.60 -0.56 -9.29
N LYS A 131 10.48 -0.38 -10.29
CA LYS A 131 11.78 0.30 -10.12
C LYS A 131 11.68 1.67 -9.45
N GLU A 132 10.56 2.36 -9.65
CA GLU A 132 10.31 3.67 -9.04
C GLU A 132 10.19 3.59 -7.51
N THR A 133 9.53 2.54 -7.00
CA THR A 133 9.38 2.32 -5.55
C THR A 133 10.73 1.94 -4.91
N GLU A 134 11.58 1.24 -5.65
CA GLU A 134 12.96 0.96 -5.22
C GLU A 134 13.80 2.24 -5.16
N ASN A 135 13.67 3.12 -6.15
CA ASN A 135 14.37 4.40 -6.16
C ASN A 135 13.98 5.30 -4.97
N ILE A 136 12.68 5.41 -4.67
CA ILE A 136 12.21 6.19 -3.51
C ILE A 136 12.79 5.64 -2.20
N ARG A 137 12.85 4.30 -2.06
CA ARG A 137 13.47 3.66 -0.90
C ARG A 137 14.94 4.00 -0.77
N ASN A 138 15.67 3.93 -1.87
CA ASN A 138 17.10 4.18 -1.90
C ASN A 138 17.39 5.64 -1.52
N ILE A 139 16.58 6.58 -2.01
CA ILE A 139 16.67 8.00 -1.62
C ILE A 139 16.32 8.19 -0.14
N ALA A 140 15.25 7.55 0.35
CA ALA A 140 14.89 7.61 1.77
C ALA A 140 15.98 7.03 2.68
N ALA A 141 16.66 5.96 2.25
CA ALA A 141 17.80 5.37 2.95
C ALA A 141 19.00 6.30 2.99
N ALA A 142 19.35 6.91 1.84
CA ALA A 142 20.41 7.91 1.78
C ALA A 142 20.07 9.11 2.69
N LEU A 143 18.83 9.60 2.64
CA LEU A 143 18.39 10.73 3.46
C LEU A 143 18.41 10.42 4.97
N ALA A 144 18.03 9.20 5.36
CA ALA A 144 18.15 8.75 6.75
C ALA A 144 19.62 8.69 7.19
N ALA A 145 20.52 8.23 6.30
CA ALA A 145 21.96 8.25 6.57
C ALA A 145 22.47 9.68 6.78
N TRP A 146 22.09 10.62 5.91
CA TRP A 146 22.45 12.03 6.02
C TRP A 146 21.91 12.67 7.31
N ALA A 147 20.64 12.42 7.65
CA ALA A 147 20.06 12.91 8.90
C ALA A 147 20.81 12.37 10.14
N ALA A 148 21.18 11.09 10.14
CA ALA A 148 21.95 10.49 11.22
C ALA A 148 23.38 11.07 11.32
N HIS A 149 24.03 11.33 10.18
CA HIS A 149 25.35 11.94 10.13
C HIS A 149 25.34 13.37 10.69
N GLU A 150 24.41 14.22 10.22
CA GLU A 150 24.25 15.59 10.71
C GLU A 150 23.81 15.65 12.18
N GLY A 151 23.11 14.61 12.65
CA GLY A 151 22.82 14.40 14.08
C GLY A 151 24.05 14.01 14.92
N GLY A 152 25.24 13.90 14.33
CA GLY A 152 26.49 13.55 15.01
C GLY A 152 26.69 12.05 15.23
N ASN A 153 25.93 11.18 14.53
CA ASN A 153 26.00 9.73 14.69
C ASN A 153 26.36 9.02 13.36
N LEU A 154 27.63 9.12 12.97
CA LEU A 154 28.13 8.40 11.78
C LEU A 154 27.96 6.87 11.86
N PRO A 155 28.22 6.20 13.00
CA PRO A 155 28.05 4.75 13.08
C PRO A 155 26.61 4.31 12.76
N ALA A 156 25.62 5.13 13.09
CA ALA A 156 24.22 4.87 12.72
C ALA A 156 23.92 5.18 11.25
N ALA A 157 24.66 6.08 10.60
CA ALA A 157 24.45 6.47 9.20
C ALA A 157 24.84 5.38 8.20
N LEU A 158 26.01 4.75 8.39
CA LEU A 158 26.57 3.74 7.48
C LEU A 158 25.64 2.53 7.19
N PRO A 159 24.96 1.90 8.18
CA PRO A 159 24.09 0.75 7.89
C PRO A 159 22.84 1.13 7.07
N TYR A 160 22.44 2.40 7.01
CA TYR A 160 21.38 2.82 6.10
C TYR A 160 21.85 2.78 4.64
N LEU A 161 23.09 3.17 4.38
CA LEU A 161 23.69 3.12 3.05
C LEU A 161 23.89 1.67 2.57
N GLU A 162 24.26 0.75 3.46
CA GLU A 162 24.45 -0.67 3.11
C GLU A 162 23.16 -1.37 2.66
N LYS A 163 21.99 -0.85 3.04
CA LYS A 163 20.69 -1.36 2.54
C LYS A 163 20.46 -1.06 1.06
N ILE A 164 21.22 -0.14 0.48
CA ILE A 164 21.14 0.24 -0.93
C ILE A 164 22.00 -0.74 -1.73
N THR A 165 21.37 -1.74 -2.34
CA THR A 165 22.05 -2.76 -3.17
C THR A 165 21.90 -2.54 -4.67
N ASP A 166 21.07 -1.58 -5.09
CA ASP A 166 20.83 -1.30 -6.50
C ASP A 166 22.07 -0.71 -7.19
N ASN A 167 22.36 -1.15 -8.41
CA ASN A 167 23.53 -0.72 -9.19
C ASN A 167 23.46 0.76 -9.58
N ASN A 168 22.26 1.29 -9.84
CA ASN A 168 22.08 2.72 -10.13
C ASN A 168 22.28 3.58 -8.88
N ALA A 169 21.78 3.11 -7.74
CA ALA A 169 21.91 3.81 -6.46
C ALA A 169 23.24 3.54 -5.74
N ALA A 170 24.02 2.54 -6.16
CA ALA A 170 25.34 2.22 -5.61
C ALA A 170 26.30 3.42 -5.72
N LYS A 171 26.27 4.14 -6.84
CA LYS A 171 27.06 5.37 -7.02
C LYS A 171 26.72 6.43 -5.96
N MET A 172 25.42 6.66 -5.71
CA MET A 172 24.95 7.61 -4.69
C MET A 172 25.35 7.17 -3.28
N ARG A 173 25.23 5.87 -2.99
CA ARG A 173 25.64 5.26 -1.73
C ARG A 173 27.12 5.48 -1.46
N ASP A 174 27.97 5.13 -2.42
CA ASP A 174 29.42 5.18 -2.26
C ASP A 174 29.94 6.61 -2.19
N ALA A 175 29.36 7.53 -2.99
CA ALA A 175 29.67 8.96 -2.91
C ALA A 175 29.27 9.56 -1.55
N SER A 176 28.08 9.23 -1.05
CA SER A 176 27.62 9.70 0.27
C SER A 176 28.49 9.13 1.39
N LYS A 177 28.85 7.84 1.31
CA LYS A 177 29.75 7.19 2.27
C LYS A 177 31.13 7.87 2.28
N ALA A 178 31.69 8.15 1.10
CA ALA A 178 32.97 8.84 0.99
C ALA A 178 32.91 10.26 1.58
N TYR A 179 31.84 11.01 1.32
CA TYR A 179 31.65 12.34 1.90
C TYR A 179 31.63 12.30 3.44
N MET A 180 30.85 11.39 4.01
CA MET A 180 30.74 11.23 5.46
C MET A 180 32.08 10.83 6.11
N LEU A 181 32.85 9.96 5.46
CA LEU A 181 34.19 9.59 5.91
C LEU A 181 35.16 10.78 5.87
N LEU A 182 35.08 11.62 4.83
CA LEU A 182 35.89 12.84 4.72
C LEU A 182 35.54 13.89 5.77
N ALA A 183 34.27 13.98 6.14
CA ALA A 183 33.80 14.87 7.21
C ALA A 183 34.38 14.47 8.57
N GLU A 184 34.52 13.17 8.85
CA GLU A 184 35.17 12.66 10.07
C GLU A 184 36.70 12.54 9.99
N ASN A 185 37.33 13.19 9.01
CA ASN A 185 38.78 13.16 8.81
C ASN A 185 39.37 11.75 8.52
N ARG A 186 38.52 10.80 8.09
CA ARG A 186 38.92 9.44 7.68
C ARG A 186 39.22 9.38 6.19
N ALA A 187 40.09 10.28 5.74
CA ALA A 187 40.40 10.45 4.32
C ALA A 187 41.04 9.21 3.68
N VAL A 188 41.82 8.44 4.45
CA VAL A 188 42.48 7.20 3.98
C VAL A 188 41.46 6.14 3.56
N GLU A 189 40.34 6.05 4.26
CA GLU A 189 39.27 5.09 3.94
C GLU A 189 38.37 5.57 2.78
N ALA A 190 38.22 6.88 2.63
CA ALA A 190 37.43 7.49 1.56
C ALA A 190 38.14 7.45 0.18
N LEU A 191 39.47 7.58 0.16
CA LEU A 191 40.26 7.64 -1.06
C LEU A 191 40.02 6.46 -2.03
N PRO A 192 40.08 5.18 -1.62
CA PRO A 192 39.86 4.06 -2.54
C PRO A 192 38.43 4.05 -3.12
N LEU A 193 37.42 4.46 -2.34
CA LEU A 193 36.05 4.60 -2.82
C LEU A 193 35.95 5.70 -3.88
N LEU A 194 36.57 6.86 -3.65
CA LEU A 194 36.55 7.97 -4.60
C LEU A 194 37.32 7.65 -5.88
N GLN A 195 38.39 6.87 -5.81
CA GLN A 195 39.13 6.42 -6.99
C GLN A 195 38.28 5.51 -7.89
N THR A 196 37.58 4.53 -7.31
CA THR A 196 36.69 3.65 -8.09
C THR A 196 35.50 4.42 -8.67
N LEU A 197 34.93 5.36 -7.91
CA LEU A 197 33.88 6.26 -8.38
C LEU A 197 34.35 7.16 -9.53
N ALA A 198 35.52 7.79 -9.41
CA ALA A 198 36.06 8.67 -10.45
C ALA A 198 36.42 7.92 -11.74
N ALA A 199 36.89 6.67 -11.64
CA ALA A 199 37.14 5.82 -12.80
C ALA A 199 35.86 5.45 -13.56
N ASN A 200 34.76 5.23 -12.82
CA ASN A 200 33.46 4.89 -13.39
C ASN A 200 32.66 6.10 -13.88
N ASP A 201 32.92 7.30 -13.34
CA ASP A 201 32.11 8.51 -13.59
C ASP A 201 32.99 9.76 -13.72
N VAL A 202 33.74 9.83 -14.83
CA VAL A 202 34.74 10.87 -15.11
C VAL A 202 34.14 12.28 -15.17
N SER A 203 32.84 12.42 -15.45
CA SER A 203 32.16 13.71 -15.55
C SER A 203 31.65 14.26 -14.22
N ASN A 204 31.70 13.48 -13.12
CA ASN A 204 31.14 13.93 -11.86
C ASN A 204 32.12 14.87 -11.12
N ILE A 205 31.96 16.17 -11.36
CA ILE A 205 32.77 17.25 -10.77
C ILE A 205 32.80 17.16 -9.24
N GLY A 206 31.69 16.75 -8.60
CA GLY A 206 31.62 16.60 -7.15
C GLY A 206 32.58 15.53 -6.61
N VAL A 207 32.64 14.38 -7.27
CA VAL A 207 33.54 13.28 -6.90
C VAL A 207 35.00 13.68 -7.10
N LEU A 208 35.31 14.36 -8.20
CA LEU A 208 36.67 14.84 -8.47
C LEU A 208 37.14 15.85 -7.42
N LYS A 209 36.26 16.77 -7.03
CA LYS A 209 36.54 17.73 -5.95
C LYS A 209 36.80 17.01 -4.62
N MET A 210 35.94 16.05 -4.25
CA MET A 210 36.11 15.27 -3.02
C MET A 210 37.40 14.45 -3.04
N LYS A 211 37.77 13.88 -4.19
CA LYS A 211 39.02 13.15 -4.36
C LYS A 211 40.22 14.04 -4.10
N LEU A 212 40.26 15.23 -4.70
CA LEU A 212 41.34 16.19 -4.49
C LEU A 212 41.44 16.59 -3.01
N GLU A 213 40.30 16.86 -2.36
CA GLU A 213 40.27 17.16 -0.92
C GLU A 213 40.80 15.98 -0.07
N ALA A 214 40.44 14.75 -0.43
CA ALA A 214 40.95 13.54 0.22
C ALA A 214 42.47 13.40 0.07
N GLU A 215 43.02 13.63 -1.13
CA GLU A 215 44.46 13.55 -1.39
C GLU A 215 45.24 14.61 -0.60
N ILE A 216 44.69 15.83 -0.49
CA ILE A 216 45.26 16.91 0.32
C ILE A 216 45.24 16.53 1.81
N LYS A 217 44.11 16.05 2.33
CA LYS A 217 43.98 15.64 3.75
C LYS A 217 44.85 14.45 4.12
N CYS A 218 45.05 13.50 3.21
CA CYS A 218 45.93 12.35 3.42
C CYS A 218 47.42 12.70 3.33
N GLY A 219 47.78 13.89 2.84
CA GLY A 219 49.18 14.27 2.63
C GLY A 219 49.87 13.48 1.51
N CYS A 220 49.13 12.83 0.62
CA CYS A 220 49.69 12.04 -0.49
C CYS A 220 50.22 12.90 -1.66
N LEU A 221 49.97 14.21 -1.62
CA LEU A 221 50.41 15.19 -2.62
C LEU A 221 51.68 15.97 -2.21
N ALA A 222 52.31 15.60 -1.09
CA ALA A 222 53.59 16.14 -0.62
C ALA A 222 54.68 15.07 -0.66
#